data_AF-A0A2T2URQ3-F1
#
_entry.id   AF-A0A2T2URQ3-F1
#
_cell.length_a   1.000
_cell.length_b   1.000
_cell.length_c   1.000
_cell.angle_alpha   90.00
_cell.angle_beta   90.00
_cell.angle_gamma   90.00
#
_symmetry.space_group_name_H-M   'P 1'
#
loop_
_entity.id
_entity.type
_entity.pdbx_description
1 polymer ?
#
loop_
_entity_poly.entity_id
_entity_poly.type
_entity_poly.pdbx_seq_one_letter_code
_entity_poly.pdbx_strand_id
1 'polypeptide(L)'
;MSFPSLTKDDIQTHTAGGSFERGRQYLADGAVQALKQTGEHTLKAQVQGSDVHPYLVTIRFDAEDVTDVECTCPYHEGSWCKHIVATLLKAMDDERVPKTDPAAVADLMNDLDRDDLISLVERLVEHDPSLVDQIERECNRLSNPGETI
;
A
#
# COMPACT_ATOMS: atom_id res chain seq x y z
N MET A 1 -8.39 -14.38 10.72
CA MET A 1 -8.18 -13.69 12.01
C MET A 1 -8.56 -12.22 11.85
N SER A 2 -8.89 -11.55 12.95
CA SER A 2 -9.14 -10.10 12.99
C SER A 2 -7.81 -9.34 13.00
N PHE A 3 -7.82 -8.10 12.54
CA PHE A 3 -6.68 -7.18 12.68
C PHE A 3 -6.26 -7.07 14.17
N PRO A 4 -4.97 -6.92 14.51
CA PRO A 4 -4.50 -6.85 15.89
C PRO A 4 -5.17 -5.71 16.64
N SER A 5 -5.22 -5.82 17.97
CA SER A 5 -5.76 -4.80 18.86
C SER A 5 -4.80 -3.61 18.98
N LEU A 6 -4.63 -2.87 17.90
CA LEU A 6 -3.80 -1.67 17.81
C LEU A 6 -4.56 -0.46 18.37
N THR A 7 -3.90 0.38 19.17
CA THR A 7 -4.49 1.63 19.66
C THR A 7 -4.00 2.85 18.87
N LYS A 8 -4.73 3.97 19.00
CA LYS A 8 -4.33 5.25 18.39
C LYS A 8 -3.00 5.75 18.96
N ASP A 9 -2.74 5.49 20.24
CA ASP A 9 -1.50 5.88 20.91
C ASP A 9 -0.33 5.07 20.36
N ASP A 10 -0.51 3.76 20.14
CA ASP A 10 0.52 2.91 19.51
C ASP A 10 0.89 3.46 18.13
N ILE A 11 -0.10 3.73 17.28
CA ILE A 11 0.14 4.34 15.96
C ILE A 11 0.93 5.64 16.10
N GLN A 12 0.53 6.51 17.02
CA GLN A 12 1.18 7.81 17.20
C GLN A 12 2.66 7.68 17.57
N THR A 13 3.05 6.68 18.38
CA THR A 13 4.47 6.45 18.74
C THR A 13 5.38 6.12 17.55
N HIS A 14 4.82 5.55 16.48
CA HIS A 14 5.56 5.23 15.25
C HIS A 14 5.60 6.39 14.24
N THR A 15 4.98 7.53 14.54
CA THR A 15 4.92 8.68 13.63
C THR A 15 5.90 9.79 14.03
N ALA A 16 6.35 10.55 13.03
CA ALA A 16 7.10 11.79 13.21
C ALA A 16 6.48 12.92 12.36
N GLY A 17 6.87 14.17 12.65
CA GLY A 17 6.57 15.32 11.79
C GLY A 17 5.07 15.57 11.54
N GLY A 18 4.21 15.33 12.54
CA GLY A 18 2.76 15.50 12.41
C GLY A 18 2.08 14.51 11.47
N SER A 19 2.72 13.39 11.12
CA SER A 19 2.14 12.37 10.24
C SER A 19 0.87 11.74 10.82
N PHE A 20 0.76 11.61 12.15
CA PHE A 20 -0.45 11.14 12.79
C PHE A 20 -1.67 12.04 12.49
N GLU A 21 -1.55 13.35 12.78
CA GLU A 21 -2.64 14.30 12.58
C GLU A 21 -3.07 14.38 11.11
N ARG A 22 -2.08 14.43 10.20
CA ARG A 22 -2.36 14.40 8.75
C ARG A 22 -3.02 13.10 8.32
N GLY A 23 -2.65 11.97 8.92
CA GLY A 23 -3.29 10.68 8.64
C GLY A 23 -4.77 10.67 9.05
N ARG A 24 -5.11 11.26 10.20
CA ARG A 24 -6.53 11.45 10.59
C ARG A 24 -7.28 12.31 9.58
N GLN A 25 -6.65 13.41 9.13
CA GLN A 25 -7.25 14.28 8.13
C GLN A 25 -7.49 13.54 6.81
N TYR A 26 -6.52 12.75 6.34
CA TYR A 26 -6.66 11.93 5.13
C TYR A 26 -7.79 10.90 5.25
N LEU A 27 -7.95 10.27 6.42
CA LEU A 27 -9.07 9.39 6.66
C LEU A 27 -10.40 10.16 6.62
N ALA A 28 -10.48 11.31 7.28
CA ALA A 28 -11.68 12.16 7.31
C ALA A 28 -12.07 12.67 5.91
N ASP A 29 -11.09 12.96 5.07
CA ASP A 29 -11.27 13.40 3.68
C ASP A 29 -11.62 12.26 2.72
N GLY A 30 -11.70 11.02 3.21
CA GLY A 30 -12.00 9.85 2.38
C GLY A 30 -10.85 9.46 1.43
N ALA A 31 -9.60 9.82 1.76
CA ALA A 31 -8.44 9.55 0.91
C ALA A 31 -8.13 8.06 0.78
N VAL A 32 -8.55 7.22 1.73
CA VAL A 32 -8.44 5.76 1.64
C VAL A 32 -9.54 5.23 0.70
N GLN A 33 -9.24 5.19 -0.60
CA GLN A 33 -10.18 4.84 -1.66
C GLN A 33 -10.49 3.34 -1.72
N ALA A 34 -9.52 2.50 -1.35
CA ALA A 34 -9.70 1.06 -1.25
C ALA A 34 -8.91 0.50 -0.07
N LEU A 35 -9.51 -0.44 0.66
CA LEU A 35 -8.88 -1.22 1.70
C LEU A 35 -9.30 -2.67 1.55
N LYS A 36 -8.33 -3.58 1.50
CA LYS A 36 -8.57 -5.01 1.38
C LYS A 36 -7.55 -5.80 2.20
N GLN A 37 -7.97 -6.96 2.67
CA GLN A 37 -7.09 -7.93 3.31
C GLN A 37 -6.73 -9.01 2.30
N THR A 38 -5.43 -9.27 2.17
CA THR A 38 -4.86 -10.27 1.27
C THR A 38 -4.19 -11.35 2.08
N GLY A 39 -4.65 -12.60 1.94
CA GLY A 39 -4.26 -13.67 2.88
C GLY A 39 -4.75 -13.40 4.30
N GLU A 40 -4.14 -14.03 5.30
CA GLU A 40 -4.56 -13.86 6.71
C GLU A 40 -3.93 -12.64 7.39
N HIS A 41 -2.73 -12.22 6.96
CA HIS A 41 -1.83 -11.34 7.74
C HIS A 41 -1.34 -10.12 6.94
N THR A 42 -2.08 -9.68 5.93
CA THR A 42 -1.68 -8.51 5.12
C THR A 42 -2.87 -7.66 4.75
N LEU A 43 -2.79 -6.35 5.03
CA LEU A 43 -3.67 -5.34 4.47
C LEU A 43 -2.99 -4.66 3.28
N LYS A 44 -3.79 -4.36 2.28
CA LYS A 44 -3.43 -3.53 1.13
C LYS A 44 -4.43 -2.39 1.01
N ALA A 45 -3.93 -1.17 0.84
CA ALA A 45 -4.78 -0.01 0.62
C ALA A 45 -4.29 0.85 -0.55
N GLN A 46 -5.24 1.55 -1.16
CA GLN A 46 -4.99 2.64 -2.09
C GLN A 46 -5.36 3.93 -1.40
N VAL A 47 -4.39 4.81 -1.20
CA VAL A 47 -4.57 6.08 -0.50
C VAL A 47 -4.24 7.22 -1.45
N GLN A 48 -5.26 8.00 -1.80
CA GLN A 48 -5.09 9.21 -2.61
C GLN A 48 -4.20 10.20 -1.87
N GLY A 49 -3.18 10.70 -2.56
CA GLY A 49 -2.31 11.73 -2.06
C GLY A 49 -2.16 12.86 -3.07
N SER A 50 -0.97 13.46 -3.08
CA SER A 50 -0.62 14.54 -4.02
C SER A 50 -0.34 14.05 -5.44
N ASP A 51 -0.05 12.76 -5.63
CA ASP A 51 0.13 12.16 -6.95
C ASP A 51 -1.23 11.94 -7.63
N VAL A 52 -1.23 11.90 -8.96
CA VAL A 52 -2.39 11.54 -9.78
C VAL A 52 -2.87 10.13 -9.44
N HIS A 53 -1.94 9.21 -9.15
CA HIS A 53 -2.27 7.83 -8.80
C HIS A 53 -2.22 7.63 -7.28
N PRO A 54 -3.14 6.86 -6.69
CA PRO A 54 -3.10 6.55 -5.26
C PRO A 54 -1.82 5.83 -4.85
N TYR A 55 -1.29 6.17 -3.68
CA TYR A 55 -0.19 5.43 -3.07
C TYR A 55 -0.68 4.07 -2.58
N LEU A 56 0.14 3.03 -2.76
CA LEU A 56 -0.11 1.69 -2.27
C LEU A 56 0.49 1.58 -0.86
N VAL A 57 -0.33 1.13 0.07
CA VAL A 57 0.08 0.81 1.44
C VAL A 57 -0.01 -0.69 1.64
N THR A 58 1.05 -1.28 2.20
CA THR A 58 1.08 -2.66 2.68
C THR A 58 1.29 -2.63 4.18
N ILE A 59 0.44 -3.32 4.93
CA ILE A 59 0.63 -3.54 6.36
C ILE A 59 0.64 -5.04 6.58
N ARG A 60 1.74 -5.56 7.12
CA ARG A 60 1.86 -6.95 7.60
C ARG A 60 1.68 -6.95 9.10
N PHE A 61 0.97 -7.96 9.61
CA PHE A 61 0.63 -8.06 11.01
C PHE A 61 0.48 -9.52 11.41
N ASP A 62 0.55 -9.80 12.70
CA ASP A 62 0.20 -11.11 13.25
C ASP A 62 -0.94 -10.98 14.27
N ALA A 63 -1.09 -11.97 15.15
CA ALA A 63 -2.15 -11.97 16.15
C ALA A 63 -1.96 -10.88 17.23
N GLU A 64 -0.73 -10.39 17.41
CA GLU A 64 -0.36 -9.47 18.48
C GLU A 64 -0.18 -8.05 17.92
N ASP A 65 0.61 -7.89 16.85
CA ASP A 65 1.09 -6.58 16.42
C ASP A 65 1.21 -6.39 14.90
N VAL A 66 1.43 -5.14 14.49
CA VAL A 66 1.89 -4.77 13.14
C VAL A 66 3.38 -5.09 13.03
N THR A 67 3.72 -6.04 12.16
CA THR A 67 5.09 -6.55 12.02
C THR A 67 5.90 -5.79 10.99
N ASP A 68 5.25 -5.23 9.97
CA ASP A 68 5.91 -4.45 8.93
C ASP A 68 4.95 -3.51 8.20
N VAL A 69 5.46 -2.37 7.74
CA VAL A 69 4.68 -1.40 6.95
C VAL A 69 5.50 -0.87 5.77
N GLU A 70 4.83 -0.81 4.63
CA GLU A 70 5.37 -0.22 3.40
C GLU A 70 4.36 0.77 2.85
N CYS A 71 4.86 1.90 2.36
CA CYS A 71 4.08 2.82 1.56
C CYS A 71 4.90 3.25 0.36
N THR A 72 4.25 3.32 -0.80
CA THR A 72 4.90 3.75 -2.04
C THR A 72 5.14 5.25 -2.15
N CYS A 73 4.80 6.02 -1.10
CA CYS A 73 5.03 7.45 -1.09
C CYS A 73 6.49 7.79 -0.83
N PRO A 74 7.02 8.89 -1.42
CA PRO A 74 8.43 9.26 -1.28
C PRO A 74 8.85 9.65 0.15
N TYR A 75 7.88 9.88 1.04
CA TYR A 75 8.14 10.27 2.42
C TYR A 75 8.14 9.10 3.40
N HIS A 76 8.07 7.85 2.90
CA HIS A 76 8.13 6.66 3.74
C HIS A 76 9.58 6.31 4.07
N GLU A 77 10.19 7.08 4.97
CA GLU A 77 11.52 6.81 5.51
C GLU A 77 11.52 7.02 7.03
N GLY A 78 11.89 5.98 7.78
CA GLY A 78 12.13 6.06 9.23
C GLY A 78 10.93 6.34 10.13
N SER A 79 9.71 6.51 9.60
CA SER A 79 8.48 6.66 10.39
C SER A 79 7.23 6.31 9.58
N TRP A 80 6.12 6.03 10.27
CA TRP A 80 4.84 5.77 9.61
C TRP A 80 4.29 7.05 8.99
N CYS A 81 4.20 7.07 7.66
CA CYS A 81 3.68 8.20 6.93
C CYS A 81 2.16 8.35 7.15
N LYS A 82 1.62 9.52 6.79
CA LYS A 82 0.18 9.82 6.87
C LYS A 82 -0.72 8.80 6.16
N HIS A 83 -0.26 8.17 5.07
CA HIS A 83 -1.04 7.17 4.34
C HIS A 83 -1.16 5.86 5.12
N ILE A 84 -0.08 5.44 5.79
CA ILE A 84 -0.08 4.28 6.69
C ILE A 84 -1.02 4.55 7.86
N VAL A 85 -0.92 5.73 8.48
CA VAL A 85 -1.81 6.14 9.58
C VAL A 85 -3.28 6.10 9.13
N ALA A 86 -3.62 6.73 8.00
CA ALA A 86 -4.98 6.74 7.48
C ALA A 86 -5.51 5.31 7.23
N THR A 87 -4.65 4.42 6.72
CA THR A 87 -4.98 3.01 6.47
C THR A 87 -5.24 2.25 7.77
N LEU A 88 -4.37 2.39 8.77
CA LEU A 88 -4.51 1.73 10.07
C LEU A 88 -5.78 2.20 10.78
N LEU A 89 -6.02 3.51 10.80
CA LEU A 89 -7.24 4.07 11.39
C LEU A 89 -8.50 3.57 10.65
N LYS A 90 -8.48 3.50 9.31
CA LYS A 90 -9.59 2.93 8.53
C LYS A 90 -9.83 1.46 8.89
N ALA A 91 -8.77 0.67 9.03
CA ALA A 91 -8.85 -0.75 9.36
C ALA A 91 -9.36 -1.00 10.79
N MET A 92 -9.08 -0.08 11.72
CA MET A 92 -9.62 -0.12 13.09
C MET A 92 -11.12 0.21 13.15
N ASP A 93 -11.57 1.14 12.30
CA ASP A 93 -12.98 1.57 12.27
C ASP A 93 -13.88 0.61 11.48
N ASP A 94 -13.32 -0.20 10.57
CA ASP A 94 -14.07 -1.09 9.68
C ASP A 94 -14.10 -2.53 10.22
N GLU A 95 -15.27 -2.95 10.74
CA GLU A 95 -15.47 -4.29 11.30
C GLU A 95 -15.28 -5.41 10.25
N ARG A 96 -15.29 -5.09 8.95
CA ARG A 96 -15.19 -6.10 7.90
C ARG A 96 -14.46 -5.63 6.65
N VAL A 97 -13.13 -5.57 6.74
CA VAL A 97 -12.28 -5.38 5.56
C VAL A 97 -12.50 -6.52 4.54
N PRO A 98 -12.82 -6.20 3.26
CA PRO A 98 -12.99 -7.19 2.22
C PRO A 98 -11.75 -8.05 2.04
N LYS A 99 -11.92 -9.38 2.02
CA LYS A 99 -10.83 -10.31 1.71
C LYS A 99 -10.71 -10.50 0.21
N THR A 100 -9.49 -10.48 -0.30
CA THR A 100 -9.15 -10.77 -1.71
C THR A 100 -7.98 -11.73 -1.73
N ASP A 101 -7.97 -12.62 -2.73
CA ASP A 101 -6.85 -13.51 -2.97
C ASP A 101 -5.87 -12.86 -3.97
N PRO A 102 -4.70 -12.35 -3.54
CA PRO A 102 -3.68 -11.85 -4.45
C PRO A 102 -2.92 -12.98 -5.17
N ALA A 103 -3.05 -14.24 -4.71
CA ALA A 103 -2.30 -15.37 -5.26
C ALA A 103 -2.57 -15.54 -6.76
N ALA A 104 -3.78 -15.18 -7.23
CA ALA A 104 -4.14 -15.28 -8.63
C ALA A 104 -3.16 -14.60 -9.60
N VAL A 105 -2.56 -13.44 -9.26
CA VAL A 105 -1.60 -12.78 -10.16
C VAL A 105 -0.19 -13.34 -9.97
N ALA A 106 0.22 -13.57 -8.73
CA ALA A 106 1.55 -14.12 -8.43
C ALA A 106 1.71 -15.54 -9.02
N ASP A 107 0.69 -16.37 -8.90
CA ASP A 107 0.67 -17.74 -9.43
C ASP A 107 0.77 -17.73 -10.96
N LEU A 108 0.07 -16.81 -11.64
CA LEU A 108 0.19 -16.65 -13.10
C LEU A 108 1.59 -16.21 -13.54
N MET A 109 2.33 -15.52 -12.66
CA MET A 109 3.67 -15.01 -12.95
C MET A 109 4.79 -15.99 -12.61
N ASN A 110 4.57 -16.93 -11.67
CA ASN A 110 5.61 -17.85 -11.17
C ASN A 110 6.22 -18.75 -12.27
N ASP A 111 5.43 -19.09 -13.29
CA ASP A 111 5.86 -19.95 -14.39
C ASP A 111 6.49 -19.18 -15.56
N LEU A 112 6.49 -17.83 -15.51
CA LEU A 112 7.02 -17.00 -16.59
C LEU A 112 8.49 -16.67 -16.34
N ASP A 113 9.30 -16.76 -17.39
CA ASP A 113 10.66 -16.24 -17.35
C ASP A 113 10.68 -14.72 -17.54
N ARG A 114 11.88 -14.13 -17.49
CA ARG A 114 12.06 -12.68 -17.62
C ARG A 114 11.53 -12.12 -18.93
N ASP A 115 11.76 -12.83 -20.05
CA ASP A 115 11.42 -12.31 -21.38
C ASP A 115 9.91 -12.46 -21.63
N ASP A 116 9.29 -13.52 -21.12
CA ASP A 116 7.84 -13.69 -21.11
C ASP A 116 7.13 -12.66 -20.24
N LEU A 117 7.70 -12.30 -19.07
CA LEU A 117 7.18 -11.24 -18.21
C LEU A 117 7.22 -9.88 -18.90
N ILE A 118 8.31 -9.55 -19.60
CA ILE A 118 8.42 -8.30 -20.37
C ILE A 118 7.36 -8.29 -21.48
N SER A 119 7.25 -9.39 -22.23
CA SER A 119 6.26 -9.52 -23.31
C SER A 119 4.81 -9.45 -22.81
N LEU A 120 4.54 -9.90 -21.58
CA LEU A 120 3.24 -9.72 -20.94
C LEU A 120 2.96 -8.25 -20.62
N VAL A 121 3.93 -7.55 -20.02
CA VAL A 121 3.79 -6.13 -19.67
C VAL A 121 3.59 -5.27 -20.93
N GLU A 122 4.36 -5.51 -21.99
CA GLU A 122 4.21 -4.81 -23.27
C GLU A 122 2.80 -4.96 -23.85
N ARG A 123 2.26 -6.19 -23.88
CA ARG A 123 0.89 -6.44 -24.34
C ARG A 123 -0.18 -5.78 -23.46
N LEU A 124 0.03 -5.69 -22.15
CA LEU A 124 -0.89 -4.96 -21.27
C LEU A 124 -0.90 -3.46 -21.59
N VAL A 125 0.27 -2.88 -21.89
CA VAL A 125 0.40 -1.49 -22.32
C VAL A 125 -0.24 -1.24 -23.68
N GLU A 126 -0.15 -2.19 -24.62
CA GLU A 126 -0.86 -2.10 -25.91
C GLU A 126 -2.38 -2.01 -25.72
N HIS A 127 -2.92 -2.70 -24.72
CA HIS A 127 -4.35 -2.66 -24.38
C HIS A 127 -4.74 -1.41 -23.58
N ASP A 128 -3.87 -0.95 -22.69
CA ASP A 128 -4.07 0.25 -21.87
C ASP A 128 -2.80 1.12 -21.84
N PRO A 129 -2.68 2.09 -22.76
CA PRO A 129 -1.52 2.98 -22.81
C PRO A 129 -1.31 3.83 -21.56
N SER A 130 -2.33 4.00 -20.70
CA SER A 130 -2.19 4.75 -19.45
C SER A 130 -1.28 4.06 -18.42
N LEU A 131 -0.98 2.77 -18.63
CA LEU A 131 -0.08 2.00 -17.79
C LEU A 131 1.39 2.41 -17.92
N VAL A 132 1.79 3.10 -19.00
CA VAL A 132 3.19 3.55 -19.20
C VAL A 132 3.67 4.39 -18.02
N ASP A 133 2.89 5.39 -17.62
CA ASP A 133 3.23 6.28 -16.50
C ASP A 133 3.33 5.50 -15.17
N GLN A 134 2.49 4.46 -15.00
CA GLN A 134 2.53 3.60 -13.82
C GLN A 134 3.80 2.75 -13.80
N ILE A 135 4.15 2.13 -14.94
CA ILE A 135 5.35 1.31 -15.07
C ILE A 135 6.61 2.15 -14.83
N GLU A 136 6.70 3.34 -15.41
CA GLU A 136 7.87 4.23 -15.20
C GLU A 136 8.06 4.55 -13.72
N ARG A 137 6.99 4.91 -13.00
CA ARG A 137 7.05 5.18 -11.56
C ARG A 137 7.49 3.96 -10.74
N GLU A 138 6.94 2.78 -11.04
CA GLU A 138 7.31 1.55 -10.35
C GLU A 138 8.76 1.14 -10.65
N CYS A 139 9.21 1.25 -11.90
CA CYS A 139 10.61 1.01 -12.29
C CYS A 139 11.58 1.96 -11.59
N ASN A 140 11.24 3.24 -11.50
CA ASN A 140 12.03 4.23 -10.77
C ASN A 140 12.12 3.88 -9.29
N ARG A 141 11.02 3.46 -8.66
CA ARG A 141 11.03 3.05 -7.24
C ARG A 141 11.88 1.81 -6.99
N LEU A 142 11.80 0.81 -7.88
CA LEU A 142 12.56 -0.44 -7.73
C LEU A 142 14.07 -0.22 -7.97
N SER A 143 14.41 0.68 -8.89
CA SER A 143 15.81 0.99 -9.23
C SER A 143 16.44 1.96 -8.22
N ASN A 144 15.65 2.87 -7.66
CA ASN A 144 16.06 3.89 -6.69
C ASN A 144 15.22 3.78 -5.40
N PRO A 145 15.46 2.79 -4.54
CA PRO A 145 14.69 2.60 -3.31
C PRO A 145 14.82 3.74 -2.27
N GLY A 146 15.48 4.86 -2.60
CA GLY A 146 15.66 6.02 -1.72
C GLY A 146 15.91 7.37 -2.44
N GLU A 147 15.62 7.52 -3.74
CA GLU A 147 15.67 8.84 -4.39
C GLU A 147 14.27 9.26 -4.87
N THR A 148 13.81 10.37 -4.29
CA THR A 148 12.50 11.00 -4.47
C THR A 148 12.36 11.64 -5.86
N ILE A 149 11.17 11.55 -6.47
CA ILE A 149 10.71 12.47 -7.54
C ILE A 149 10.19 13.75 -6.89
#